data_AF-A0A136KLC4-F1
#
_entry.id   AF-A0A136KLC4-F1
#
_cell.length_a   1.000
_cell.length_b   1.000
_cell.length_c   1.000
_cell.angle_alpha   90.00
_cell.angle_beta   90.00
_cell.angle_gamma   90.00
#
_symmetry.space_group_name_H-M   'P 1'
#
loop_
_entity.id
_entity.type
_entity.pdbx_description
1 polymer ?
#
loop_
_entity_poly.entity_id
_entity_poly.type
_entity_poly.pdbx_seq_one_letter_code
_entity_poly.pdbx_strand_id
1 'polypeptide(L)'
;MRYPLPMLQARAARLFAERFSRAPEGVAYAPGRVNLIGEHTDYNEGFVLPTAIDRGIAVAFSRSEGPSVFVSSRYGEAEPFFARKPEHGIVRGWARYAAGMAWALQQEFEAPIADVWALTDADLPAGSGLSSSAALEVAVGLALCRASELEIAPKKLALLAQRAESEYVGVRCGVMDMFAIALSQKGSALFLDTRSLEFEHVPLPQGVSIAILDTGVRRELAGSAYNQRREECAQAAVALGV
;
A
#
# COMPACT_ATOMS: atom_id res chain seq x y z
N MET A 1 9.82 -12.22 12.69
CA MET A 1 11.28 -11.95 12.76
C MET A 1 11.53 -10.67 11.98
N ARG A 2 12.22 -9.69 12.57
CA ARG A 2 12.59 -8.40 11.93
C ARG A 2 13.71 -8.67 10.93
N TYR A 3 13.60 -8.14 9.72
CA TYR A 3 14.69 -8.22 8.74
C TYR A 3 15.19 -6.80 8.42
N PRO A 4 16.50 -6.54 8.47
CA PRO A 4 17.05 -5.35 7.82
C PRO A 4 16.55 -5.26 6.38
N LEU A 5 16.22 -4.07 5.88
CA LEU A 5 15.66 -3.86 4.53
C LEU A 5 16.34 -4.69 3.43
N PRO A 6 17.69 -4.73 3.33
CA PRO A 6 18.36 -5.51 2.30
C PRO A 6 18.09 -7.02 2.39
N MET A 7 17.86 -7.55 3.59
CA MET A 7 17.59 -8.97 3.80
C MET A 7 16.17 -9.36 3.35
N LEU A 8 15.16 -8.51 3.57
CA LEU A 8 13.80 -8.80 3.10
C LEU A 8 13.73 -8.79 1.57
N GLN A 9 14.35 -7.79 0.94
CA GLN A 9 14.41 -7.70 -0.53
C GLN A 9 15.17 -8.89 -1.14
N ALA A 10 16.30 -9.29 -0.54
CA ALA A 10 17.06 -10.46 -0.97
C ALA A 10 16.26 -11.77 -0.81
N ARG A 11 15.47 -11.91 0.28
CA ARG A 11 14.60 -13.08 0.47
C ARG A 11 13.48 -13.14 -0.57
N ALA A 12 12.84 -12.01 -0.86
CA ALA A 12 11.84 -11.92 -1.92
C ALA A 12 12.43 -12.31 -3.28
N ALA A 13 13.62 -11.82 -3.62
CA ALA A 13 14.31 -12.17 -4.86
C ALA A 13 14.66 -13.66 -4.94
N ARG A 14 15.11 -14.27 -3.84
CA ARG A 14 15.41 -15.71 -3.78
C ARG A 14 14.15 -16.55 -3.96
N LEU A 15 13.08 -16.25 -3.22
CA LEU A 15 11.80 -16.94 -3.33
C LEU A 15 11.21 -16.80 -4.75
N PHE A 16 11.37 -15.64 -5.39
CA PHE A 16 10.99 -15.44 -6.79
C PHE A 16 11.75 -16.39 -7.72
N ALA A 17 13.07 -16.47 -7.56
CA ALA A 17 13.90 -17.35 -8.38
C ALA A 17 13.55 -18.83 -8.20
N GLU A 18 13.26 -19.25 -6.97
CA GLU A 18 12.76 -20.60 -6.67
C GLU A 18 11.40 -20.87 -7.33
N ARG A 19 10.46 -19.91 -7.29
CA ARG A 19 9.10 -20.09 -7.85
C ARG A 19 9.06 -20.07 -9.38
N PHE A 20 9.83 -19.18 -10.01
CA PHE A 20 9.75 -18.89 -11.45
C PHE A 20 10.97 -19.39 -12.23
N SER A 21 11.93 -20.05 -11.56
CA SER A 21 13.16 -20.58 -12.18
C SER A 21 13.97 -19.52 -12.95
N ARG A 22 13.91 -18.25 -12.53
CA ARG A 22 14.66 -17.13 -13.10
C ARG A 22 14.87 -16.01 -12.09
N ALA A 23 15.93 -15.22 -12.24
CA ALA A 23 16.10 -14.02 -11.43
C ALA A 23 15.00 -12.96 -11.73
N PRO A 24 14.54 -12.20 -10.71
CA PRO A 24 13.64 -11.07 -10.95
C PRO A 24 14.38 -9.94 -11.68
N GLU A 25 13.64 -9.13 -12.44
CA GLU A 25 14.15 -7.90 -13.07
C GLU A 25 14.33 -6.78 -12.04
N GLY A 26 13.56 -6.81 -10.95
CA GLY A 26 13.71 -5.86 -9.87
C GLY A 26 12.99 -6.27 -8.59
N VAL A 27 13.25 -5.51 -7.53
CA VAL A 27 12.55 -5.62 -6.25
C VAL A 27 12.05 -4.25 -5.81
N ALA A 28 10.74 -4.10 -5.67
CA ALA A 28 10.12 -2.96 -5.03
C ALA A 28 9.95 -3.21 -3.52
N TYR A 29 9.91 -2.14 -2.73
CA TYR A 29 9.71 -2.21 -1.29
C TYR A 29 8.83 -1.05 -0.83
N ALA A 30 7.93 -1.31 0.13
CA ALA A 30 7.23 -0.28 0.86
C ALA A 30 7.15 -0.65 2.36
N PRO A 31 7.39 0.31 3.27
CA PRO A 31 7.24 0.09 4.70
C PRO A 31 5.76 0.02 5.08
N GLY A 32 5.46 -0.47 6.28
CA GLY A 32 4.23 -0.12 6.98
C GLY A 32 4.34 1.25 7.63
N ARG A 33 3.30 1.65 8.36
CA ARG A 33 3.28 2.92 9.11
C ARG A 33 2.64 2.77 10.48
N VAL A 34 2.97 3.69 11.37
CA VAL A 34 2.22 3.95 12.61
C VAL A 34 1.75 5.40 12.58
N ASN A 35 0.53 5.67 13.05
CA ASN A 35 0.10 7.04 13.27
C ASN A 35 0.46 7.48 14.69
N LEU A 36 1.08 8.64 14.85
CA LEU A 36 1.41 9.16 16.18
C LEU A 36 0.20 9.89 16.78
N ILE A 37 -0.54 10.63 15.97
CA ILE A 37 -1.77 11.34 16.35
C ILE A 37 -2.59 11.75 15.11
N GLY A 38 -3.89 11.94 15.29
CA GLY A 38 -4.83 12.31 14.22
C GLY A 38 -5.55 11.10 13.65
N GLU A 39 -6.21 10.31 14.50
CA GLU A 39 -6.98 9.15 14.02
C GLU A 39 -8.38 9.55 13.60
N HIS A 40 -8.88 8.93 12.53
CA HIS A 40 -10.20 9.21 11.96
C HIS A 40 -10.38 10.67 11.50
N THR A 41 -9.30 11.42 11.28
CA THR A 41 -9.32 12.79 10.75
C THR A 41 -9.01 12.84 9.25
N ASP A 42 -8.32 11.84 8.70
CA ASP A 42 -7.81 11.86 7.33
C ASP A 42 -8.92 11.87 6.27
N TYR A 43 -9.97 11.07 6.47
CA TYR A 43 -11.15 11.09 5.59
C TYR A 43 -12.16 12.21 5.94
N ASN A 44 -11.85 13.04 6.93
CA ASN A 44 -12.61 14.20 7.36
C ASN A 44 -11.87 15.51 7.04
N GLU A 45 -10.92 15.49 6.11
CA GLU A 45 -10.15 16.68 5.71
C GLU A 45 -9.39 17.36 6.87
N GLY A 46 -8.94 16.57 7.84
CA GLY A 46 -8.19 17.04 9.00
C GLY A 46 -6.68 16.90 8.87
N PHE A 47 -5.99 16.84 10.00
CA PHE A 47 -4.54 16.66 10.08
C PHE A 47 -4.17 15.29 10.63
N VAL A 48 -3.05 14.75 10.16
CA VAL A 48 -2.45 13.51 10.66
C VAL A 48 -0.94 13.65 10.84
N LEU A 49 -0.36 12.84 11.73
CA LEU A 49 1.10 12.82 11.98
C LEU A 49 1.66 11.38 12.02
N PRO A 50 1.64 10.64 10.90
CA PRO A 50 2.22 9.31 10.84
C PRO A 50 3.74 9.30 10.65
N THR A 51 4.34 8.13 10.85
CA THR A 51 5.71 7.83 10.42
C THR A 51 5.80 6.39 9.91
N ALA A 52 6.65 6.16 8.91
CA ALA A 52 6.95 4.82 8.43
C ALA A 52 7.69 4.00 9.50
N ILE A 53 7.43 2.70 9.53
CA ILE A 53 8.10 1.77 10.44
C ILE A 53 9.17 0.96 9.72
N ASP A 54 9.99 0.25 10.50
CA ASP A 54 11.12 -0.53 10.02
C ASP A 54 10.75 -1.96 9.56
N ARG A 55 9.47 -2.18 9.23
CA ARG A 55 8.92 -3.41 8.68
C ARG A 55 8.11 -3.09 7.44
N GLY A 56 8.06 -4.01 6.49
CA GLY A 56 7.39 -3.73 5.23
C GLY A 56 7.11 -4.96 4.38
N ILE A 57 6.87 -4.67 3.10
CA ILE A 57 6.56 -5.62 2.04
C ILE A 57 7.55 -5.40 0.90
N ALA A 58 8.19 -6.47 0.46
CA ALA A 58 9.01 -6.51 -0.74
C ALA A 58 8.27 -7.27 -1.85
N VAL A 59 8.36 -6.76 -3.08
CA VAL A 59 7.77 -7.34 -4.29
C VAL A 59 8.89 -7.54 -5.31
N ALA A 60 9.32 -8.78 -5.49
CA ALA A 60 10.23 -9.16 -6.57
C ALA A 60 9.41 -9.41 -7.84
N PHE A 61 9.83 -8.89 -8.99
CA PHE A 61 9.04 -8.94 -10.21
C PHE A 61 9.88 -9.09 -11.49
N SER A 62 9.24 -9.61 -12.53
CA SER A 62 9.70 -9.56 -13.94
C SER A 62 8.50 -9.36 -14.85
N ARG A 63 8.71 -8.72 -16.01
CA ARG A 63 7.69 -8.63 -17.06
C ARG A 63 7.26 -10.04 -17.53
N SER A 64 5.97 -10.16 -17.85
CA SER A 64 5.32 -11.36 -18.37
C SER A 64 4.68 -11.03 -19.71
N GLU A 65 4.87 -11.91 -20.70
CA GLU A 65 4.13 -11.85 -21.98
C GLU A 65 2.70 -12.41 -21.83
N GLY A 66 2.50 -13.26 -20.81
CA GLY A 66 1.22 -13.86 -20.44
C GLY A 66 0.43 -13.02 -19.43
N PRO A 67 -0.56 -13.61 -18.75
CA PRO A 67 -1.22 -12.93 -17.64
C PRO A 67 -0.21 -12.67 -16.50
N SER A 68 -0.55 -11.71 -15.66
CA SER A 68 0.13 -11.48 -14.41
C SER A 68 -0.08 -12.64 -13.44
N VAL A 69 0.99 -13.08 -12.79
CA VAL A 69 0.98 -14.14 -11.77
C VAL A 69 1.55 -13.57 -10.48
N PHE A 70 0.71 -13.46 -9.47
CA PHE A 70 1.07 -12.93 -8.16
C PHE A 70 1.12 -14.07 -7.12
N VAL A 71 2.28 -14.25 -6.50
CA VAL A 71 2.51 -15.25 -5.46
C VAL A 71 2.87 -14.55 -4.16
N SER A 72 2.26 -14.93 -3.05
CA SER A 72 2.62 -14.43 -1.73
C SER A 72 3.22 -15.55 -0.87
N SER A 73 4.33 -15.25 -0.21
CA SER A 73 4.89 -16.13 0.83
C SER A 73 3.95 -16.39 2.01
N ARG A 74 2.90 -15.56 2.18
CA ARG A 74 1.93 -15.66 3.28
C ARG A 74 0.55 -16.14 2.85
N TYR A 75 0.11 -15.70 1.66
CA TYR A 75 -1.24 -15.95 1.17
C TYR A 75 -1.31 -16.93 0.00
N GLY A 76 -0.16 -17.49 -0.41
CA GLY A 76 -0.08 -18.38 -1.56
C GLY A 76 -0.25 -17.66 -2.89
N GLU A 77 -0.50 -18.45 -3.92
CA GLU A 77 -0.70 -17.97 -5.29
C GLU A 77 -2.14 -17.50 -5.50
N ALA A 78 -2.28 -16.36 -6.18
CA ALA A 78 -3.57 -15.85 -6.61
C ALA A 78 -3.93 -16.36 -8.01
N GLU A 79 -5.22 -16.28 -8.36
CA GLU A 79 -5.66 -16.52 -9.73
C GLU A 79 -4.99 -15.51 -10.70
N PRO A 80 -4.43 -15.97 -11.83
CA PRO A 80 -3.82 -15.07 -12.81
C PRO A 80 -4.82 -14.10 -13.43
N PHE A 81 -4.38 -12.88 -13.75
CA PHE A 81 -5.20 -11.85 -14.39
C PHE A 81 -4.35 -10.97 -15.31
N PHE A 82 -4.98 -10.19 -16.18
CA PHE A 82 -4.27 -9.25 -17.06
C PHE A 82 -4.20 -7.85 -16.43
N ALA A 83 -3.02 -7.43 -15.97
CA ALA A 83 -2.78 -6.08 -15.46
C ALA A 83 -2.92 -5.03 -16.58
N ARG A 84 -2.64 -5.41 -17.83
CA ARG A 84 -2.87 -4.58 -19.03
C ARG A 84 -4.34 -4.31 -19.32
N LYS A 85 -5.25 -5.08 -18.72
CA LYS A 85 -6.71 -4.94 -18.87
C LYS A 85 -7.41 -5.32 -17.55
N PRO A 86 -7.26 -4.50 -16.51
CA PRO A 86 -7.80 -4.79 -15.20
C PRO A 86 -9.32 -4.56 -15.18
N GLU A 87 -10.08 -5.62 -14.94
CA GLU A 87 -11.55 -5.59 -14.90
C GLU A 87 -12.05 -5.70 -13.45
N HIS A 88 -13.03 -4.88 -13.06
CA HIS A 88 -13.62 -4.93 -11.72
C HIS A 88 -14.34 -6.27 -11.48
N GLY A 89 -14.27 -6.77 -10.25
CA GLY A 89 -15.02 -7.96 -9.81
C GLY A 89 -14.48 -9.30 -10.32
N ILE A 90 -13.45 -9.30 -11.17
CA ILE A 90 -12.79 -10.53 -11.67
C ILE A 90 -11.80 -11.06 -10.62
N VAL A 91 -10.89 -10.21 -10.15
CA VAL A 91 -9.80 -10.63 -9.24
C VAL A 91 -10.30 -10.66 -7.79
N ARG A 92 -10.11 -11.81 -7.13
CA ARG A 92 -10.55 -12.05 -5.75
C ARG A 92 -9.37 -12.12 -4.77
N GLY A 93 -9.69 -12.23 -3.49
CA GLY A 93 -8.70 -12.41 -2.43
C GLY A 93 -7.76 -11.21 -2.30
N TRP A 94 -6.49 -11.47 -1.97
CA TRP A 94 -5.48 -10.43 -1.76
C TRP A 94 -4.96 -9.81 -3.08
N ALA A 95 -5.07 -10.51 -4.22
CA ALA A 95 -4.58 -9.97 -5.49
C ALA A 95 -5.43 -8.81 -6.04
N ARG A 96 -6.63 -8.59 -5.49
CA ARG A 96 -7.46 -7.41 -5.84
C ARG A 96 -6.74 -6.08 -5.59
N TYR A 97 -5.83 -6.03 -4.61
CA TYR A 97 -4.99 -4.85 -4.35
C TYR A 97 -4.03 -4.59 -5.52
N ALA A 98 -3.45 -5.66 -6.09
CA ALA A 98 -2.58 -5.55 -7.26
C ALA A 98 -3.36 -5.19 -8.53
N ALA A 99 -4.53 -5.79 -8.72
CA ALA A 99 -5.42 -5.46 -9.84
C ALA A 99 -5.94 -4.02 -9.76
N GLY A 100 -6.29 -3.55 -8.56
CA GLY A 100 -6.68 -2.16 -8.31
C GLY A 100 -5.56 -1.17 -8.60
N MET A 101 -4.31 -1.51 -8.25
CA MET A 101 -3.17 -0.69 -8.62
C MET A 101 -2.94 -0.64 -10.13
N ALA A 102 -3.02 -1.77 -10.83
CA ALA A 102 -2.92 -1.80 -12.28
C ALA A 102 -4.02 -0.95 -12.93
N TRP A 103 -5.25 -1.01 -12.41
CA TRP A 103 -6.37 -0.19 -12.84
C TRP A 103 -6.12 1.30 -12.63
N ALA A 104 -5.73 1.71 -11.41
CA ALA A 104 -5.48 3.12 -11.10
C ALA A 104 -4.34 3.70 -11.94
N LEU A 105 -3.27 2.92 -12.17
CA LEU A 105 -2.16 3.30 -13.06
C LEU A 105 -2.61 3.41 -14.52
N GLN A 106 -3.40 2.46 -15.02
CA GLN A 106 -3.92 2.53 -16.39
C GLN A 106 -4.78 3.79 -16.60
N GLN A 107 -5.62 4.14 -15.63
CA GLN A 107 -6.43 5.37 -15.69
C GLN A 107 -5.56 6.64 -15.70
N GLU A 108 -4.43 6.63 -15.01
CA GLU A 108 -3.53 7.79 -14.95
C GLU A 108 -2.72 7.99 -16.22
N PHE A 109 -2.13 6.91 -16.74
CA PHE A 109 -1.21 6.99 -17.88
C PHE A 109 -1.88 6.80 -19.23
N GLU A 110 -3.19 6.51 -19.25
CA GLU A 110 -3.97 6.20 -20.46
C GLU A 110 -3.31 5.12 -21.34
N ALA A 111 -2.58 4.20 -20.70
CA ALA A 111 -1.77 3.19 -21.36
C ALA A 111 -1.89 1.83 -20.67
N PRO A 112 -1.75 0.71 -21.40
CA PRO A 112 -1.70 -0.62 -20.79
C PRO A 112 -0.52 -0.76 -19.83
N ILE A 113 -0.79 -1.28 -18.63
CA ILE A 113 0.25 -1.62 -17.65
C ILE A 113 0.82 -3.00 -17.96
N ALA A 114 2.14 -3.16 -17.90
CA ALA A 114 2.79 -4.43 -18.18
C ALA A 114 2.28 -5.54 -17.25
N ASP A 115 2.06 -6.72 -17.82
CA ASP A 115 1.84 -7.92 -17.01
C ASP A 115 3.14 -8.36 -16.36
N VAL A 116 3.03 -8.95 -15.16
CA VAL A 116 4.21 -9.33 -14.36
C VAL A 116 4.07 -10.70 -13.72
N TRP A 117 5.18 -11.41 -13.63
CA TRP A 117 5.36 -12.37 -12.55
C TRP A 117 5.82 -11.59 -11.33
N ALA A 118 5.17 -11.79 -10.19
CA ALA A 118 5.47 -11.08 -8.97
C ALA A 118 5.42 -12.03 -7.77
N LEU A 119 6.42 -11.90 -6.89
CA LEU A 119 6.45 -12.58 -5.61
C LEU A 119 6.52 -11.57 -4.47
N THR A 120 5.56 -11.67 -3.55
CA THR A 120 5.42 -10.80 -2.38
C THR A 120 5.91 -11.50 -1.12
N ASP A 121 6.71 -10.78 -0.35
CA ASP A 121 7.22 -11.24 0.93
C ASP A 121 7.29 -10.08 1.93
N ALA A 122 7.06 -10.38 3.20
CA ALA A 122 6.82 -9.35 4.20
C ALA A 122 7.27 -9.78 5.60
N ASP A 123 7.71 -8.81 6.39
CA ASP A 123 7.87 -8.91 7.85
C ASP A 123 6.90 -7.98 8.63
N LEU A 124 6.14 -7.16 7.90
CA LEU A 124 5.03 -6.35 8.41
C LEU A 124 3.84 -7.23 8.84
N PRO A 125 3.39 -7.24 10.10
CA PRO A 125 2.26 -8.08 10.53
C PRO A 125 0.95 -7.68 9.83
N ALA A 126 0.28 -8.63 9.19
CA ALA A 126 -0.98 -8.35 8.50
C ALA A 126 -2.15 -8.11 9.47
N GLY A 127 -3.04 -7.18 9.13
CA GLY A 127 -4.26 -6.92 9.90
C GLY A 127 -4.02 -6.41 11.33
N SER A 128 -2.84 -5.84 11.59
CA SER A 128 -2.40 -5.36 12.91
C SER A 128 -2.58 -3.85 13.13
N GLY A 129 -3.22 -3.15 12.18
CA GLY A 129 -3.33 -1.69 12.21
C GLY A 129 -2.10 -0.94 11.68
N LEU A 130 -1.12 -1.66 11.11
CA LEU A 130 0.12 -1.11 10.55
C LEU A 130 0.08 -0.93 9.02
N SER A 131 -1.13 -0.84 8.45
CA SER A 131 -1.37 -0.52 7.03
C SER A 131 -0.75 -1.49 6.04
N SER A 132 -0.96 -2.79 6.26
CA SER A 132 -0.43 -3.82 5.36
C SER A 132 -1.05 -3.81 3.95
N SER A 133 -2.29 -3.33 3.77
CA SER A 133 -2.90 -3.17 2.44
C SER A 133 -2.24 -2.02 1.67
N ALA A 134 -2.20 -0.83 2.27
CA ALA A 134 -1.53 0.32 1.67
C ALA A 134 -0.04 0.05 1.35
N ALA A 135 0.68 -0.67 2.22
CA ALA A 135 2.06 -1.06 1.95
C ALA A 135 2.16 -2.01 0.74
N LEU A 136 1.21 -2.93 0.60
CA LEU A 136 1.15 -3.83 -0.55
C LEU A 136 0.87 -3.05 -1.83
N GLU A 137 -0.11 -2.14 -1.81
CA GLU A 137 -0.48 -1.32 -2.96
C GLU A 137 0.66 -0.41 -3.41
N VAL A 138 1.34 0.28 -2.49
CA VAL A 138 2.50 1.11 -2.84
C VAL A 138 3.65 0.27 -3.41
N ALA A 139 3.97 -0.88 -2.79
CA ALA A 139 5.03 -1.76 -3.30
C ALA A 139 4.70 -2.37 -4.67
N VAL A 140 3.44 -2.78 -4.89
CA VAL A 140 2.97 -3.30 -6.17
C VAL A 140 2.94 -2.18 -7.22
N GLY A 141 2.46 -0.99 -6.89
CA GLY A 141 2.47 0.16 -7.79
C GLY A 141 3.88 0.50 -8.27
N LEU A 142 4.87 0.51 -7.35
CA LEU A 142 6.28 0.67 -7.71
C LEU A 142 6.77 -0.44 -8.66
N ALA A 143 6.42 -1.70 -8.39
CA ALA A 143 6.79 -2.82 -9.25
C ALA A 143 6.18 -2.69 -10.65
N LEU A 144 4.89 -2.36 -10.75
CA LEU A 144 4.18 -2.18 -12.01
C LEU A 144 4.69 -0.98 -12.81
N CYS A 145 4.96 0.16 -12.15
CA CYS A 145 5.58 1.32 -12.81
C CYS A 145 6.95 0.95 -13.37
N ARG A 146 7.80 0.26 -12.60
CA ARG A 146 9.14 -0.16 -13.09
C ARG A 146 9.05 -1.18 -14.22
N ALA A 147 8.16 -2.16 -14.13
CA ALA A 147 7.93 -3.14 -15.19
C ALA A 147 7.37 -2.50 -16.47
N SER A 148 6.63 -1.40 -16.34
CA SER A 148 6.04 -0.64 -17.46
C SER A 148 6.92 0.54 -17.90
N GLU A 149 8.10 0.72 -17.30
CA GLU A 149 9.01 1.85 -17.56
C GLU A 149 8.35 3.24 -17.38
N LEU A 150 7.45 3.34 -16.39
CA LEU A 150 6.72 4.56 -16.03
C LEU A 150 7.41 5.29 -14.87
N GLU A 151 7.62 6.58 -15.03
CA GLU A 151 8.04 7.47 -13.95
C GLU A 151 6.81 7.98 -13.19
N ILE A 152 6.86 7.93 -11.85
CA ILE A 152 5.76 8.41 -11.01
C ILE A 152 6.31 9.11 -9.76
N ALA A 153 5.77 10.29 -9.47
CA ALA A 153 6.09 11.00 -8.24
C ALA A 153 5.50 10.27 -7.02
N PRO A 154 6.19 10.19 -5.87
CA PRO A 154 5.69 9.47 -4.70
C PRO A 154 4.31 9.93 -4.19
N LYS A 155 4.05 11.24 -4.20
CA LYS A 155 2.72 11.80 -3.85
C LYS A 155 1.64 11.29 -4.79
N LYS A 156 1.94 11.19 -6.09
CA LYS A 156 1.00 10.69 -7.09
C LYS A 156 0.74 9.20 -6.90
N LEU A 157 1.79 8.42 -6.66
CA LEU A 157 1.65 6.99 -6.35
C LEU A 157 0.77 6.77 -5.11
N ALA A 158 0.93 7.57 -4.07
CA ALA A 158 0.09 7.50 -2.86
C ALA A 158 -1.40 7.75 -3.18
N LEU A 159 -1.69 8.75 -4.01
CA LEU A 159 -3.06 9.05 -4.45
C LEU A 159 -3.66 7.92 -5.30
N LEU A 160 -2.87 7.33 -6.20
CA LEU A 160 -3.34 6.20 -7.00
C LEU A 160 -3.57 4.94 -6.15
N ALA A 161 -2.74 4.70 -5.13
CA ALA A 161 -2.98 3.64 -4.15
C ALA A 161 -4.26 3.88 -3.37
N GLN A 162 -4.53 5.11 -2.93
CA GLN A 162 -5.78 5.45 -2.27
C GLN A 162 -6.99 5.27 -3.18
N ARG A 163 -6.85 5.63 -4.46
CA ARG A 163 -7.88 5.41 -5.47
C ARG A 163 -8.14 3.93 -5.71
N ALA A 164 -7.09 3.11 -5.81
CA ALA A 164 -7.20 1.67 -5.93
C ALA A 164 -7.94 1.06 -4.74
N GLU A 165 -7.57 1.42 -3.51
CA GLU A 165 -8.19 0.86 -2.31
C GLU A 165 -9.68 1.26 -2.19
N SER A 166 -10.01 2.50 -2.57
CA SER A 166 -11.37 3.03 -2.47
C SER A 166 -12.29 2.65 -3.61
N GLU A 167 -11.91 2.90 -4.86
CA GLU A 167 -12.76 2.70 -6.04
C GLU A 167 -12.72 1.27 -6.58
N TYR A 168 -11.60 0.56 -6.41
CA TYR A 168 -11.46 -0.82 -6.91
C TYR A 168 -11.69 -1.87 -5.81
N VAL A 169 -11.05 -1.70 -4.64
CA VAL A 169 -11.17 -2.67 -3.54
C VAL A 169 -12.43 -2.43 -2.68
N GLY A 170 -12.92 -1.20 -2.62
CA GLY A 170 -14.16 -0.84 -1.91
C GLY A 170 -13.97 -0.42 -0.44
N VAL A 171 -12.74 -0.17 0.00
CA VAL A 171 -12.45 0.35 1.34
C VAL A 171 -12.29 1.86 1.23
N ARG A 172 -13.28 2.63 1.72
CA ARG A 172 -13.33 4.10 1.61
C ARG A 172 -12.35 4.79 2.59
N CYS A 173 -11.09 4.37 2.60
CA CYS A 173 -10.00 4.93 3.40
C CYS A 173 -9.71 6.40 3.04
N GLY A 174 -9.04 7.10 3.96
CA GLY A 174 -8.42 8.39 3.64
C GLY A 174 -7.02 8.20 3.05
N VAL A 175 -6.27 9.30 2.92
CA VAL A 175 -4.97 9.32 2.22
C VAL A 175 -3.78 9.01 3.13
N MET A 176 -3.97 8.99 4.45
CA MET A 176 -2.89 8.97 5.44
C MET A 176 -1.90 7.83 5.22
N ASP A 177 -2.40 6.61 5.07
CA ASP A 177 -1.57 5.41 5.03
C ASP A 177 -0.63 5.43 3.82
N MET A 178 -1.20 5.71 2.66
CA MET A 178 -0.50 5.74 1.38
C MET A 178 0.53 6.86 1.35
N PHE A 179 0.18 8.03 1.90
CA PHE A 179 1.11 9.17 2.03
C PHE A 179 2.25 8.84 2.98
N ALA A 180 1.97 8.33 4.18
CA ALA A 180 2.99 7.95 5.14
C ALA A 180 3.98 6.95 4.54
N ILE A 181 3.47 5.96 3.80
CA ILE A 181 4.27 4.88 3.21
C ILE A 181 5.12 5.39 2.05
N ALA A 182 4.58 6.24 1.18
CA ALA A 182 5.27 6.72 -0.01
C ALA A 182 6.20 7.92 0.25
N LEU A 183 5.92 8.75 1.27
CA LEU A 183 6.58 10.04 1.48
C LEU A 183 7.45 10.12 2.74
N SER A 184 7.39 9.16 3.66
CA SER A 184 8.19 9.25 4.90
C SER A 184 9.69 9.27 4.64
N GLN A 185 10.40 10.03 5.48
CA GLN A 185 11.86 10.07 5.51
C GLN A 185 12.39 9.50 6.82
N LYS A 186 13.59 8.94 6.78
CA LYS A 186 14.23 8.37 7.96
C LYS A 186 14.44 9.47 9.01
N GLY A 187 13.93 9.25 10.22
CA GLY A 187 14.12 10.18 11.34
C GLY A 187 13.09 11.31 11.41
N SER A 188 12.01 11.26 10.62
CA SER A 188 10.93 12.25 10.68
C SER A 188 9.54 11.59 10.74
N ALA A 189 8.58 12.30 11.31
CA ALA A 189 7.16 12.10 11.05
C ALA A 189 6.74 12.91 9.82
N LEU A 190 5.58 12.59 9.26
CA LEU A 190 4.96 13.30 8.15
C LEU A 190 3.75 14.04 8.70
N PHE A 191 3.83 15.35 8.89
CA PHE A 191 2.65 16.15 9.17
C PHE A 191 1.90 16.36 7.85
N LEU A 192 0.64 15.99 7.78
CA LEU A 192 -0.16 16.03 6.56
C LEU A 192 -1.51 16.69 6.83
N ASP A 193 -1.81 17.72 6.04
CA ASP A 193 -3.15 18.27 5.86
C ASP A 193 -3.86 17.44 4.77
N THR A 194 -4.90 16.70 5.14
CA THR A 194 -5.58 15.81 4.19
C THR A 194 -6.58 16.52 3.29
N ARG A 195 -6.87 17.80 3.54
CA ARG A 195 -7.65 18.67 2.65
C ARG A 195 -6.80 19.17 1.49
N SER A 196 -5.71 19.88 1.82
CA SER A 196 -4.84 20.53 0.84
C SER A 196 -3.83 19.57 0.22
N LEU A 197 -3.56 18.44 0.89
CA LEU A 197 -2.51 17.49 0.59
C LEU A 197 -1.09 18.10 0.70
N GLU A 198 -0.95 19.21 1.41
CA GLU A 198 0.33 19.77 1.83
C GLU A 198 0.90 18.95 2.98
N PHE A 199 2.23 18.78 3.00
CA PHE A 199 2.90 17.99 4.02
C PHE A 199 4.25 18.56 4.39
N GLU A 200 4.68 18.26 5.62
CA GLU A 200 5.98 18.63 6.18
C GLU A 200 6.63 17.42 6.85
N HIS A 201 7.94 17.27 6.69
CA HIS A 201 8.74 16.30 7.44
C HIS A 201 9.16 16.90 8.78
N VAL A 202 8.52 16.44 9.86
CA VAL A 202 8.80 16.90 11.23
C VAL A 202 9.86 15.99 11.85
N PRO A 203 11.06 16.48 12.20
CA PRO A 203 12.10 15.65 12.81
C PRO A 203 11.63 14.98 14.11
N LEU A 204 11.89 13.68 14.26
CA LEU A 204 11.64 12.99 15.51
C LEU A 204 12.70 13.37 16.56
N PRO A 205 12.32 13.54 17.84
CA PRO A 205 13.29 13.87 18.89
C PRO A 205 14.40 12.83 19.02
N GLN A 206 15.64 13.28 19.23
CA GLN A 206 16.77 12.39 19.50
C GLN A 206 16.59 11.67 20.83
N GLY A 207 17.09 10.44 20.93
CA GLY A 207 16.99 9.63 22.15
C GLY A 207 15.60 9.04 22.42
N VAL A 208 14.62 9.25 21.54
CA VAL A 208 13.28 8.67 21.62
C VAL A 208 13.18 7.43 20.74
N SER A 209 12.44 6.43 21.23
CA SER A 209 12.05 5.25 20.45
C SER A 209 10.53 5.12 20.47
N ILE A 210 9.96 4.75 19.32
CA ILE A 210 8.52 4.45 19.21
C ILE A 210 8.34 2.96 19.46
N ALA A 211 7.60 2.60 20.51
CA ALA A 211 7.24 1.23 20.81
C ALA A 211 5.81 0.95 20.33
N ILE A 212 5.67 -0.08 19.49
CA ILE A 212 4.37 -0.53 18.95
C ILE A 212 4.00 -1.83 19.65
N LEU A 213 2.87 -1.83 20.36
CA LEU A 213 2.36 -2.99 21.09
C LEU A 213 1.12 -3.54 20.37
N ASP A 214 1.26 -4.73 19.80
CA ASP A 214 0.17 -5.46 19.16
C ASP A 214 -0.74 -6.09 20.23
N THR A 215 -2.02 -5.78 20.22
CA THR A 215 -3.01 -6.31 21.17
C THR A 215 -3.33 -7.78 20.96
N GLY A 216 -2.91 -8.37 19.83
CA GLY A 216 -3.23 -9.74 19.43
C GLY A 216 -4.64 -9.89 18.84
N VAL A 217 -5.48 -8.85 18.89
CA VAL A 217 -6.82 -8.86 18.29
C VAL A 217 -6.70 -8.50 16.82
N ARG A 218 -7.16 -9.40 15.94
CA ARG A 218 -7.23 -9.17 14.49
C ARG A 218 -8.64 -8.70 14.13
N ARG A 219 -8.75 -7.65 13.34
CA ARG A 219 -10.05 -7.19 12.79
C ARG A 219 -10.21 -7.77 11.39
N GLU A 220 -11.12 -8.72 11.21
CA GLU A 220 -11.45 -9.30 9.88
C GLU A 220 -12.40 -8.40 9.07
N LEU A 221 -13.11 -7.49 9.73
CA LEU A 221 -14.23 -6.70 9.19
C LEU A 221 -13.89 -5.24 8.86
N ALA A 222 -12.63 -4.95 8.49
CA ALA A 222 -12.14 -3.57 8.38
C ALA A 222 -12.98 -2.70 7.43
N GLY A 223 -13.48 -3.25 6.32
CA GLY A 223 -14.26 -2.47 5.34
C GLY A 223 -15.58 -1.92 5.88
N SER A 224 -16.41 -2.75 6.55
CA SER A 224 -17.78 -2.35 6.91
C SER A 224 -17.82 -1.32 8.04
N ALA A 225 -17.10 -1.57 9.14
CA ALA A 225 -17.06 -0.65 10.27
C ALA A 225 -16.37 0.68 9.92
N TYR A 226 -15.31 0.64 9.10
CA TYR A 226 -14.65 1.85 8.64
C TYR A 226 -15.58 2.69 7.75
N ASN A 227 -16.19 2.05 6.74
CA ASN A 227 -17.12 2.73 5.84
C ASN A 227 -18.33 3.29 6.59
N GLN A 228 -18.78 2.63 7.66
CA GLN A 228 -19.84 3.13 8.55
C GLN A 228 -19.42 4.41 9.27
N ARG A 229 -18.22 4.45 9.88
CA ARG A 229 -17.73 5.66 10.58
C ARG A 229 -17.59 6.84 9.63
N ARG A 230 -17.13 6.62 8.41
CA ARG A 230 -17.08 7.65 7.37
C ARG A 230 -18.48 8.19 7.03
N GLU A 231 -19.46 7.30 6.93
CA GLU A 231 -20.85 7.68 6.66
C GLU A 231 -21.44 8.52 7.80
N GLU A 232 -21.22 8.11 9.05
CA GLU A 232 -21.68 8.85 10.23
C GLU A 232 -21.08 10.27 10.29
N CYS A 233 -19.79 10.42 9.96
CA CYS A 233 -19.16 11.75 9.87
C CYS A 233 -19.76 12.59 8.73
N ALA A 234 -19.99 12.01 7.55
CA ALA A 234 -20.59 12.71 6.43
C ALA A 234 -22.03 13.19 6.75
N GLN A 235 -22.82 12.36 7.43
CA GLN A 235 -24.16 12.73 7.88
C GLN A 235 -24.13 13.86 8.92
N ALA A 236 -23.18 13.83 9.85
CA ALA A 236 -22.99 14.90 10.83
C ALA A 236 -22.59 16.22 10.16
N ALA A 237 -21.68 16.19 9.18
CA ALA A 237 -21.27 17.37 8.42
C ALA A 237 -22.46 18.00 7.69
N VAL A 238 -23.26 17.18 6.98
CA VAL A 238 -24.50 17.63 6.31
C VAL A 238 -25.48 18.25 7.30
N ALA A 239 -25.71 17.63 8.46
CA ALA A 239 -26.62 18.14 9.48
C ALA A 239 -26.16 19.48 10.09
N LEU A 240 -24.84 19.73 10.12
CA LEU A 240 -24.23 20.94 10.64
C LEU A 240 -23.99 22.02 9.56
N GLY A 241 -24.12 21.68 8.28
CA GLY A 241 -23.89 22.60 7.16
C GLY A 241 -22.42 22.95 6.94
N VAL A 242 -21.52 22.00 7.20
CA VAL A 242 -20.06 22.12 6.99
C VAL A 242 -19.54 21.17 5.93
#